data_AF-A0A939WZL4-F1
#
_entry.id   AF-A0A939WZL4-F1
#
_cell.length_a   1.000
_cell.length_b   1.000
_cell.length_c   1.000
_cell.angle_alpha   90.00
_cell.angle_beta   90.00
_cell.angle_gamma   90.00
#
_symmetry.space_group_name_H-M   'P 1'
#
loop_
_entity.id
_entity.type
_entity.pdbx_description
1 polymer ?
#
loop_
_entity_poly.entity_id
_entity_poly.type
_entity_poly.pdbx_seq_one_letter_code
_entity_poly.pdbx_strand_id
1 'polypeptide(L)'
;MKLRKNFKKCDFYIYENDSTDGTTEYLNALSKKISGFSFFSENIDEKKRAEIFTTQTTDGKPCRIELITYARNKLLDLIKPAASNYDYILNIDLDILLQNTKQIVKTFLRYKDRDFDCVSGCGMTKWLRYRDAYAFRSPDFPFGPEFLGEYWWQTTMHQIQKRYPRGLIIPVLSSFGGAAIYKAEAYVSSVYNCHCDNAFLLEHEKIDKSKASADQIEHCSPEPVPNTDYTKPIICEHVPFHYKMRAQGFDKFFVDTSWRFIFKD
;
A
#
# COMPACT_ATOMS: atom_id res chain seq x y z
N MET A 1 17.23 8.74 13.71
CA MET A 1 17.56 9.05 15.14
C MET A 1 16.38 9.58 15.98
N LYS A 2 15.53 10.52 15.49
CA LYS A 2 14.40 11.07 16.29
C LYS A 2 13.27 10.06 16.57
N LEU A 3 12.93 9.20 15.61
CA LEU A 3 11.89 8.19 15.76
C LEU A 3 12.27 7.16 16.85
N ARG A 4 13.50 6.63 16.78
CA ARG A 4 14.03 5.61 17.71
C ARG A 4 13.88 5.92 19.18
N LYS A 5 13.95 7.20 19.59
CA LYS A 5 13.82 7.60 20.99
C LYS A 5 12.47 7.26 21.63
N ASN A 6 11.46 6.93 20.82
CA ASN A 6 10.10 6.62 21.27
C ASN A 6 9.81 5.11 21.30
N PHE A 7 10.78 4.26 20.95
CA PHE A 7 10.60 2.81 20.87
C PHE A 7 11.75 2.08 21.56
N LYS A 8 11.46 0.93 22.17
CA LYS A 8 12.48 0.06 22.78
C LYS A 8 13.48 -0.45 21.72
N LYS A 9 12.97 -0.74 20.52
CA LYS A 9 13.73 -1.18 19.35
C LYS A 9 13.12 -0.56 18.09
N CYS A 10 13.94 -0.18 17.12
CA CYS A 10 13.47 0.39 15.86
C CYS A 10 14.54 0.19 14.78
N ASP A 11 14.32 -0.81 13.94
CA ASP A 11 15.22 -1.18 12.86
C ASP A 11 14.63 -0.72 11.52
N PHE A 12 15.50 -0.61 10.51
CA PHE A 12 15.15 -0.14 9.18
C PHE A 12 15.46 -1.23 8.17
N TYR A 13 14.52 -1.45 7.26
CA TYR A 13 14.63 -2.39 6.15
C TYR A 13 14.34 -1.64 4.86
N ILE A 14 15.25 -1.73 3.88
CA ILE A 14 15.10 -1.10 2.58
C ILE A 14 15.31 -2.14 1.49
N TYR A 15 14.44 -2.12 0.50
CA TYR A 15 14.65 -2.79 -0.76
C TYR A 15 14.93 -1.74 -1.83
N GLU A 16 15.91 -2.00 -2.67
CA GLU A 16 16.28 -1.16 -3.80
C GLU A 16 16.64 -2.06 -5.00
N ASN A 17 16.38 -1.56 -6.21
CA ASN A 17 16.75 -2.23 -7.45
C ASN A 17 17.18 -1.24 -8.52
N ASP A 18 18.16 -1.64 -9.33
CA ASP A 18 18.59 -0.97 -10.58
C ASP A 18 19.02 0.50 -10.46
N SER A 19 19.46 0.98 -9.29
CA SER A 19 19.95 2.36 -9.15
C SER A 19 21.27 2.58 -9.90
N THR A 20 21.39 3.74 -10.55
CA THR A 20 22.61 4.18 -11.27
C THR A 20 23.19 5.48 -10.72
N ASP A 21 22.63 6.00 -9.62
CA ASP A 21 22.91 7.32 -9.05
C ASP A 21 23.71 7.29 -7.73
N GLY A 22 24.33 6.15 -7.42
CA GLY A 22 25.09 5.96 -6.17
C GLY A 22 24.24 5.54 -4.97
N THR A 23 22.95 5.24 -5.16
CA THR A 23 22.05 4.82 -4.07
C THR A 23 22.57 3.57 -3.34
N THR A 24 23.06 2.56 -4.06
CA THR A 24 23.57 1.32 -3.45
C THR A 24 24.77 1.58 -2.53
N GLU A 25 25.72 2.41 -2.97
CA GLU A 25 26.89 2.83 -2.18
C GLU A 25 26.45 3.59 -0.93
N TYR A 26 25.48 4.49 -1.07
CA TYR A 26 24.92 5.25 0.04
C TYR A 26 24.24 4.34 1.08
N LEU A 27 23.40 3.39 0.63
CA LEU A 27 22.75 2.41 1.51
C LEU A 27 23.77 1.53 2.24
N ASN A 28 24.84 1.11 1.56
CA ASN A 28 25.94 0.37 2.16
C ASN A 28 26.72 1.21 3.20
N ALA A 29 26.92 2.50 2.96
CA ALA A 29 27.50 3.39 3.96
C ALA A 29 26.57 3.57 5.18
N LEU A 30 25.25 3.66 4.95
CA LEU A 30 24.27 3.74 6.03
C LEU A 30 24.20 2.47 6.88
N SER A 31 24.25 1.28 6.28
CA SER A 31 24.21 0.01 7.02
C SER A 31 25.39 -0.14 7.99
N LYS A 32 26.56 0.37 7.63
CA LYS A 32 27.76 0.40 8.49
C LYS A 32 27.66 1.43 9.62
N LYS A 33 26.90 2.50 9.41
CA LYS A 33 26.79 3.64 10.34
C LYS A 33 25.60 3.54 11.30
N ILE A 34 24.51 2.92 10.87
CA ILE A 34 23.25 2.86 11.61
C ILE A 34 23.00 1.42 12.06
N SER A 35 23.16 1.15 13.36
CA SER A 35 22.80 -0.14 13.97
C SER A 35 21.34 -0.50 13.67
N GLY A 36 21.03 -1.76 13.34
CA GLY A 36 19.67 -2.17 12.98
C GLY A 36 19.20 -1.56 11.65
N PHE A 37 20.11 -1.34 10.70
CA PHE A 37 19.78 -0.96 9.33
C PHE A 37 20.18 -2.10 8.41
N SER A 38 19.20 -2.65 7.70
CA SER A 38 19.36 -3.71 6.73
C SER A 38 18.80 -3.26 5.39
N PHE A 39 19.46 -3.63 4.31
CA PHE A 39 18.93 -3.41 2.98
C PHE A 39 19.27 -4.57 2.07
N PHE A 40 18.47 -4.73 1.02
CA PHE A 40 18.76 -5.62 -0.10
C PHE A 40 18.74 -4.80 -1.37
N SER A 41 19.77 -4.96 -2.19
CA SER A 41 19.97 -4.30 -3.48
C SER A 41 20.18 -5.38 -4.53
N GLU A 42 19.48 -5.29 -5.65
CA GLU A 42 19.66 -6.20 -6.79
C GLU A 42 19.63 -5.45 -8.13
N ASN A 43 20.30 -6.02 -9.13
CA ASN A 43 20.13 -5.63 -10.52
C ASN A 43 19.23 -6.66 -11.20
N ILE A 44 18.11 -6.23 -11.75
CA ILE A 44 17.12 -7.10 -12.38
C ILE A 44 17.49 -7.27 -13.86
N ASP A 45 18.04 -8.44 -14.18
CA ASP A 45 18.40 -8.83 -15.55
C ASP A 45 17.17 -9.06 -16.44
N GLU A 46 17.38 -9.19 -17.75
CA GLU A 46 16.30 -9.35 -18.74
C GLU A 46 15.45 -10.59 -18.50
N LYS A 47 16.07 -11.71 -18.06
CA LYS A 47 15.36 -12.94 -17.75
C LYS A 47 14.40 -12.70 -16.58
N LYS A 48 14.87 -12.04 -15.53
CA LYS A 48 14.07 -11.73 -14.35
C LYS A 48 12.98 -10.72 -14.66
N ARG A 49 13.25 -9.73 -15.52
CA ARG A 49 12.24 -8.81 -16.05
C ARG A 49 11.13 -9.57 -16.77
N ALA A 50 11.46 -10.53 -17.62
CA ALA A 50 10.47 -11.35 -18.31
C ALA A 50 9.61 -12.22 -17.35
N GLU A 51 10.16 -12.62 -16.20
CA GLU A 51 9.39 -13.30 -15.14
C GLU A 51 8.45 -12.36 -14.37
N ILE A 52 8.89 -11.10 -14.13
CA ILE A 52 8.10 -10.11 -13.39
C ILE A 52 7.00 -9.52 -14.25
N PHE A 53 7.30 -9.18 -15.51
CA PHE A 53 6.39 -8.46 -16.39
C PHE A 53 5.56 -9.42 -17.23
N THR A 54 4.36 -9.73 -16.75
CA THR A 54 3.40 -10.59 -17.44
C THR A 54 2.29 -9.78 -18.14
N THR A 55 2.24 -8.48 -17.89
CA THR A 55 1.38 -7.52 -18.57
C THR A 55 2.17 -6.27 -18.98
N GLN A 56 1.57 -5.49 -19.85
CA GLN A 56 2.15 -4.27 -20.39
C GLN A 56 1.05 -3.24 -20.55
N THR A 57 1.48 -2.02 -20.71
CA THR A 57 0.60 -0.94 -21.12
C THR A 57 0.20 -1.06 -22.59
N THR A 58 -0.83 -0.34 -23.02
CA THR A 58 -1.28 -0.30 -24.42
C THR A 58 -0.22 0.25 -25.38
N ASP A 59 0.73 1.05 -24.90
CA ASP A 59 1.90 1.53 -25.66
C ASP A 59 3.13 0.57 -25.61
N GLY A 60 2.97 -0.60 -24.98
CA GLY A 60 3.98 -1.65 -24.92
C GLY A 60 5.00 -1.50 -23.79
N LYS A 61 4.87 -0.51 -22.89
CA LYS A 61 5.76 -0.41 -21.72
C LYS A 61 5.41 -1.46 -20.65
N PRO A 62 6.40 -2.02 -19.93
CA PRO A 62 6.16 -2.96 -18.83
C PRO A 62 5.22 -2.39 -17.75
N CYS A 63 4.41 -3.26 -17.14
CA CYS A 63 3.52 -2.83 -16.07
C CYS A 63 4.29 -2.45 -14.80
N ARG A 64 4.25 -1.17 -14.46
CA ARG A 64 4.88 -0.63 -13.25
C ARG A 64 4.40 -1.30 -11.96
N ILE A 65 3.12 -1.70 -11.88
CA ILE A 65 2.54 -2.28 -10.65
C ILE A 65 3.12 -3.67 -10.38
N GLU A 66 3.49 -4.44 -11.41
CA GLU A 66 4.17 -5.73 -11.24
C GLU A 66 5.56 -5.54 -10.61
N LEU A 67 6.32 -4.54 -11.05
CA LEU A 67 7.62 -4.22 -10.46
C LEU A 67 7.49 -3.76 -9.01
N ILE A 68 6.49 -2.92 -8.70
CA ILE A 68 6.22 -2.49 -7.32
C ILE A 68 5.83 -3.70 -6.46
N THR A 69 4.99 -4.59 -6.97
CA THR A 69 4.57 -5.82 -6.27
C THR A 69 5.77 -6.71 -5.97
N TYR A 70 6.65 -6.92 -6.95
CA TYR A 70 7.90 -7.64 -6.77
C TYR A 70 8.78 -7.01 -5.67
N ALA A 71 9.02 -5.70 -5.76
CA ALA A 71 9.82 -4.95 -4.79
C ALA A 71 9.25 -5.05 -3.36
N ARG A 72 7.93 -4.92 -3.20
CA ARG A 72 7.26 -5.04 -1.90
C ARG A 72 7.36 -6.45 -1.33
N ASN A 73 7.25 -7.49 -2.17
CA ASN A 73 7.43 -8.86 -1.73
C ASN A 73 8.89 -9.17 -1.33
N LYS A 74 9.88 -8.61 -2.04
CA LYS A 74 11.29 -8.69 -1.62
C LYS A 74 11.55 -8.02 -0.27
N LEU A 75 10.98 -6.84 -0.05
CA LEU A 75 11.05 -6.17 1.24
C LEU A 75 10.35 -6.99 2.34
N LEU A 76 9.19 -7.57 2.04
CA LEU A 76 8.47 -8.43 2.97
C LEU A 76 9.30 -9.67 3.35
N ASP A 77 9.94 -10.34 2.38
CA ASP A 77 10.80 -11.49 2.61
C ASP A 77 12.04 -11.14 3.45
N LEU A 78 12.58 -9.92 3.28
CA LEU A 78 13.65 -9.40 4.11
C LEU A 78 13.21 -9.17 5.57
N ILE A 79 11.97 -8.74 5.79
CA ILE A 79 11.44 -8.41 7.13
C ILE A 79 10.97 -9.65 7.89
N LYS A 80 10.34 -10.61 7.19
CA LYS A 80 9.69 -11.81 7.78
C LYS A 80 10.53 -12.53 8.85
N PRO A 81 11.82 -12.85 8.64
CA PRO A 81 12.62 -13.56 9.63
C PRO A 81 12.79 -12.82 10.97
N ALA A 82 12.70 -11.49 10.95
CA ALA A 82 12.89 -10.66 12.13
C ALA A 82 11.57 -10.15 12.74
N ALA A 83 10.44 -10.32 12.05
CA ALA A 83 9.17 -9.66 12.37
C ALA A 83 8.63 -10.01 13.77
N SER A 84 8.85 -11.24 14.24
CA SER A 84 8.44 -11.69 15.60
C SER A 84 9.12 -10.93 16.74
N ASN A 85 10.18 -10.16 16.46
CA ASN A 85 10.86 -9.31 17.43
C ASN A 85 10.27 -7.89 17.53
N TYR A 86 9.18 -7.61 16.81
CA TYR A 86 8.56 -6.29 16.76
C TYR A 86 7.05 -6.38 16.99
N ASP A 87 6.50 -5.39 17.67
CA ASP A 87 5.05 -5.25 17.83
C ASP A 87 4.39 -4.69 16.55
N TYR A 88 5.12 -3.82 15.84
CA TYR A 88 4.60 -3.06 14.71
C TYR A 88 5.59 -2.94 13.56
N ILE A 89 5.05 -2.81 12.35
CA ILE A 89 5.79 -2.49 11.12
C ILE A 89 5.24 -1.18 10.55
N LEU A 90 6.13 -0.22 10.32
CA LEU A 90 5.82 1.00 9.58
C LEU A 90 6.29 0.83 8.14
N ASN A 91 5.35 0.69 7.22
CA ASN A 91 5.62 0.74 5.78
C ASN A 91 5.43 2.19 5.29
N ILE A 92 6.37 2.72 4.52
CA ILE A 92 6.36 4.11 4.06
C ILE A 92 7.06 4.24 2.71
N ASP A 93 6.42 4.94 1.77
CA ASP A 93 7.08 5.30 0.52
C ASP A 93 8.13 6.40 0.75
N LEU A 94 9.28 6.28 0.11
CA LEU A 94 10.42 7.20 0.31
C LEU A 94 10.24 8.55 -0.40
N ASP A 95 9.29 8.66 -1.34
CA ASP A 95 8.92 9.92 -2.01
C ASP A 95 8.03 10.81 -1.13
N ILE A 96 7.54 10.28 -0.01
CA ILE A 96 6.87 11.04 1.02
C ILE A 96 7.94 11.66 1.89
N LEU A 97 8.04 12.99 1.81
CA LEU A 97 8.90 13.73 2.70
C LEU A 97 8.53 13.38 4.15
N LEU A 98 9.46 12.75 4.87
CA LEU A 98 9.41 12.55 6.33
C LEU A 98 9.52 13.90 7.06
N GLN A 99 8.61 14.83 6.79
CA GLN A 99 8.63 16.16 7.39
C GLN A 99 8.26 16.12 8.87
N ASN A 100 7.62 15.04 9.35
CA ASN A 100 7.11 15.02 10.71
C ASN A 100 7.06 13.64 11.37
N THR A 101 8.24 13.15 11.80
CA THR A 101 8.35 11.98 12.70
C THR A 101 7.47 12.10 13.96
N LYS A 102 7.10 13.31 14.40
CA LYS A 102 6.17 13.48 15.53
C LYS A 102 4.76 13.01 15.19
N GLN A 103 4.30 13.14 13.95
CA GLN A 103 2.97 12.64 13.57
C GLN A 103 2.93 11.12 13.58
N ILE A 104 3.97 10.46 13.07
CA ILE A 104 4.12 9.00 13.17
C ILE A 104 4.00 8.55 14.63
N VAL A 105 4.78 9.17 15.54
CA VAL A 105 4.72 8.85 16.98
C VAL A 105 3.33 9.12 17.57
N LYS A 106 2.68 10.25 17.20
CA LYS A 106 1.32 10.55 17.66
C LYS A 106 0.31 9.50 17.21
N THR A 107 0.40 9.03 15.96
CA THR A 107 -0.44 7.95 15.45
C THR A 107 -0.20 6.67 16.23
N PHE A 108 1.06 6.27 16.45
CA PHE A 108 1.38 5.12 17.31
C PHE A 108 0.76 5.26 18.71
N LEU A 109 0.96 6.39 19.39
CA LEU A 109 0.40 6.62 20.72
C LEU A 109 -1.13 6.61 20.74
N ARG A 110 -1.78 7.05 19.66
CA ARG A 110 -3.24 7.05 19.53
C ARG A 110 -3.81 5.63 19.44
N TYR A 111 -3.08 4.72 18.80
CA TYR A 111 -3.54 3.38 18.47
C TYR A 111 -2.91 2.25 19.30
N LYS A 112 -1.83 2.48 20.04
CA LYS A 112 -1.10 1.42 20.78
C LYS A 112 -1.95 0.60 21.76
N ASP A 113 -3.03 1.19 22.29
CA ASP A 113 -3.96 0.53 23.22
C ASP A 113 -5.33 0.26 22.56
N ARG A 114 -5.41 0.39 21.23
CA ARG A 114 -6.61 0.14 20.45
C ARG A 114 -6.48 -1.16 19.69
N ASP A 115 -7.62 -1.73 19.37
CA ASP A 115 -7.71 -2.90 18.53
C ASP A 115 -7.70 -2.48 17.05
N PHE A 116 -6.53 -2.59 16.42
CA PHE A 116 -6.32 -2.31 15.00
C PHE A 116 -5.32 -3.30 14.43
N ASP A 117 -5.40 -3.56 13.12
CA ASP A 117 -4.42 -4.40 12.43
C ASP A 117 -3.59 -3.59 11.43
N CYS A 118 -4.20 -2.54 10.86
CA CYS A 118 -3.54 -1.55 10.01
C CYS A 118 -4.15 -0.16 10.21
N VAL A 119 -3.30 0.85 10.35
CA VAL A 119 -3.68 2.26 10.26
C VAL A 119 -2.85 2.91 9.17
N SER A 120 -3.50 3.33 8.10
CA SER A 120 -2.90 4.08 7.01
C SER A 120 -2.96 5.59 7.26
N GLY A 121 -2.03 6.29 6.63
CA GLY A 121 -2.02 7.74 6.58
C GLY A 121 -3.03 8.29 5.57
N CYS A 122 -3.31 9.57 5.69
CA CYS A 122 -4.10 10.33 4.73
C CYS A 122 -3.15 11.15 3.84
N GLY A 123 -2.49 10.47 2.90
CA GLY A 123 -1.67 11.12 1.89
C GLY A 123 -2.49 12.09 1.05
N MET A 124 -1.99 13.30 0.87
CA MET A 124 -2.73 14.40 0.23
C MET A 124 -2.05 14.87 -1.05
N THR A 125 -2.87 15.26 -2.02
CA THR A 125 -2.45 16.11 -3.16
C THR A 125 -2.13 17.52 -2.69
N LYS A 126 -1.51 18.36 -3.54
CA LYS A 126 -1.31 19.80 -3.25
C LYS A 126 -2.60 20.55 -2.93
N TRP A 127 -3.76 20.04 -3.34
CA TRP A 127 -5.09 20.62 -3.09
C TRP A 127 -5.75 20.15 -1.79
N LEU A 128 -5.01 19.40 -0.95
CA LEU A 128 -5.45 18.82 0.32
C LEU A 128 -6.58 17.77 0.17
N ARG A 129 -6.68 17.14 -1.00
CA ARG A 129 -7.57 16.00 -1.23
C ARG A 129 -6.81 14.71 -0.94
N TYR A 130 -7.48 13.69 -0.43
CA TYR A 130 -6.90 12.36 -0.32
C TYR A 130 -6.41 11.90 -1.71
N ARG A 131 -5.18 11.37 -1.78
CA ARG A 131 -4.50 11.06 -3.04
C ARG A 131 -4.72 9.61 -3.48
N ASP A 132 -4.51 8.67 -2.57
CA ASP A 132 -4.35 7.26 -2.89
C ASP A 132 -5.69 6.51 -2.98
N ALA A 133 -6.51 6.91 -3.94
CA ALA A 133 -7.79 6.27 -4.22
C ALA A 133 -7.61 4.85 -4.78
N TYR A 134 -6.50 4.57 -5.46
CA TYR A 134 -6.28 3.28 -6.12
C TYR A 134 -6.19 2.12 -5.10
N ALA A 135 -5.53 2.35 -3.96
CA ALA A 135 -5.50 1.41 -2.84
C ALA A 135 -6.78 1.41 -1.98
N PHE A 136 -7.66 2.40 -2.13
CA PHE A 136 -8.80 2.62 -1.23
C PHE A 136 -9.97 1.70 -1.58
N ARG A 137 -10.43 0.92 -0.60
CA ARG A 137 -11.68 0.17 -0.66
C ARG A 137 -12.43 0.36 0.66
N SER A 138 -13.73 0.56 0.60
CA SER A 138 -14.61 0.68 1.77
C SER A 138 -15.98 0.09 1.44
N PRO A 139 -16.88 -0.12 2.41
CA PRO A 139 -18.24 -0.54 2.11
C PRO A 139 -18.96 0.36 1.09
N ASP A 140 -18.71 1.67 1.13
CA ASP A 140 -19.31 2.65 0.20
C ASP A 140 -18.63 2.66 -1.19
N PHE A 141 -17.38 2.18 -1.25
CA PHE A 141 -16.54 2.13 -2.45
C PHE A 141 -15.83 0.76 -2.53
N PRO A 142 -16.57 -0.35 -2.74
CA PRO A 142 -15.99 -1.69 -2.71
C PRO A 142 -15.32 -2.07 -4.03
N PHE A 143 -15.61 -1.36 -5.12
CA PHE A 143 -15.11 -1.65 -6.46
C PHE A 143 -13.98 -0.70 -6.86
N GLY A 144 -12.96 -1.26 -7.51
CA GLY A 144 -11.86 -0.51 -8.12
C GLY A 144 -11.98 -0.36 -9.63
N PRO A 145 -10.97 0.23 -10.28
CA PRO A 145 -10.92 0.33 -11.73
C PRO A 145 -10.88 -1.05 -12.40
N GLU A 146 -10.43 -2.09 -11.70
CA GLU A 146 -10.49 -3.47 -12.18
C GLU A 146 -11.92 -3.96 -12.43
N PHE A 147 -12.95 -3.39 -11.80
CA PHE A 147 -14.36 -3.76 -12.02
C PHE A 147 -15.17 -2.66 -12.71
N LEU A 148 -14.80 -1.40 -12.48
CA LEU A 148 -15.54 -0.23 -12.97
C LEU A 148 -14.92 0.38 -14.23
N GLY A 149 -13.74 -0.09 -14.66
CA GLY A 149 -13.03 0.40 -15.84
C GLY A 149 -12.90 1.93 -15.83
N GLU A 150 -13.28 2.55 -16.94
CA GLU A 150 -13.19 4.00 -17.14
C GLU A 150 -14.13 4.80 -16.22
N TYR A 151 -15.28 4.24 -15.82
CA TYR A 151 -16.19 4.89 -14.88
C TYR A 151 -15.48 5.19 -13.54
N TRP A 152 -14.55 4.32 -13.13
CA TRP A 152 -13.78 4.56 -11.91
C TRP A 152 -12.94 5.84 -12.00
N TRP A 153 -12.21 6.02 -13.09
CA TRP A 153 -11.30 7.14 -13.29
C TRP A 153 -12.03 8.47 -13.44
N GLN A 154 -13.18 8.45 -14.13
CA GLN A 154 -13.97 9.65 -14.40
C GLN A 154 -14.87 10.05 -13.22
N THR A 155 -15.25 9.10 -12.37
CA THR A 155 -16.27 9.34 -11.33
C THR A 155 -15.81 8.88 -9.95
N THR A 156 -15.68 7.57 -9.72
CA THR A 156 -15.47 6.99 -8.39
C THR A 156 -14.21 7.54 -7.70
N MET A 157 -13.11 7.66 -8.45
CA MET A 157 -11.86 8.23 -7.97
C MET A 157 -12.06 9.62 -7.36
N HIS A 158 -12.81 10.49 -8.03
CA HIS A 158 -13.03 11.86 -7.56
C HIS A 158 -13.93 11.93 -6.31
N GLN A 159 -14.85 10.98 -6.13
CA GLN A 159 -15.66 10.86 -4.93
C GLN A 159 -14.81 10.43 -3.72
N ILE A 160 -13.83 9.55 -3.94
CA ILE A 160 -12.85 9.11 -2.92
C ILE A 160 -11.84 10.24 -2.63
N GLN A 161 -11.32 10.90 -3.66
CA GLN A 161 -10.34 11.99 -3.60
C GLN A 161 -10.97 13.33 -3.19
N LYS A 162 -11.61 13.34 -2.02
CA LYS A 162 -12.18 14.55 -1.40
C LYS A 162 -11.35 15.05 -0.23
N ARG A 163 -11.73 16.21 0.29
CA ARG A 163 -11.18 16.75 1.53
C ARG A 163 -11.87 16.07 2.71
N TYR A 164 -11.13 15.23 3.42
CA TYR A 164 -11.63 14.69 4.68
C TYR A 164 -11.39 15.67 5.83
N PRO A 165 -12.35 15.84 6.75
CA PRO A 165 -12.11 16.51 8.03
C PRO A 165 -10.93 15.88 8.77
N ARG A 166 -10.16 16.69 9.50
CA ARG A 166 -8.97 16.21 10.23
C ARG A 166 -9.41 15.48 11.50
N GLY A 167 -8.82 14.32 11.76
CA GLY A 167 -9.04 13.55 12.99
C GLY A 167 -10.08 12.44 12.86
N LEU A 168 -10.78 12.38 11.73
CA LEU A 168 -11.62 11.23 11.36
C LEU A 168 -10.79 9.96 11.26
N ILE A 169 -11.36 8.89 11.78
CA ILE A 169 -10.90 7.51 11.62
C ILE A 169 -11.92 6.88 10.67
N ILE A 170 -11.46 6.47 9.48
CA ILE A 170 -12.34 5.91 8.45
C ILE A 170 -12.08 4.41 8.39
N PRO A 171 -13.04 3.55 8.78
CA PRO A 171 -12.93 2.12 8.56
C PRO A 171 -12.88 1.81 7.07
N VAL A 172 -11.97 0.94 6.67
CA VAL A 172 -11.73 0.60 5.27
C VAL A 172 -11.49 -0.90 5.12
N LEU A 173 -11.67 -1.38 3.89
CA LEU A 173 -11.32 -2.74 3.47
C LEU A 173 -9.87 -2.81 2.97
N SER A 174 -9.37 -1.70 2.41
CA SER A 174 -7.98 -1.51 2.02
C SER A 174 -7.68 -0.01 1.93
N SER A 175 -6.46 0.37 2.30
CA SER A 175 -5.88 1.69 2.03
C SER A 175 -4.38 1.64 2.33
N PHE A 176 -3.59 2.50 1.71
CA PHE A 176 -2.18 2.67 2.08
C PHE A 176 -1.87 4.13 2.33
N GLY A 177 -2.31 5.00 1.43
CA GLY A 177 -2.21 6.44 1.63
C GLY A 177 -0.78 6.94 1.59
N GLY A 178 0.21 6.10 1.27
CA GLY A 178 1.64 6.36 1.23
C GLY A 178 2.44 5.87 2.46
N ALA A 179 1.79 5.70 3.60
CA ALA A 179 2.42 5.16 4.79
C ALA A 179 1.38 4.47 5.65
N ALA A 180 1.72 3.33 6.24
CA ALA A 180 0.82 2.57 7.09
C ALA A 180 1.57 1.90 8.25
N ILE A 181 0.93 1.91 9.41
CA ILE A 181 1.37 1.21 10.61
C ILE A 181 0.56 -0.07 10.72
N TYR A 182 1.24 -1.20 10.72
CA TYR A 182 0.64 -2.52 10.88
C TYR A 182 1.05 -3.13 12.21
N LYS A 183 0.18 -3.96 12.81
CA LYS A 183 0.67 -5.01 13.72
C LYS A 183 1.63 -5.92 12.95
N ALA A 184 2.75 -6.30 13.56
CA ALA A 184 3.78 -7.06 12.86
C ALA A 184 3.24 -8.40 12.35
N GLU A 185 2.51 -9.14 13.18
CA GLU A 185 1.85 -10.40 12.82
C GLU A 185 0.88 -10.24 11.63
N ALA A 186 0.09 -9.16 11.63
CA ALA A 186 -0.87 -8.88 10.57
C ALA A 186 -0.14 -8.62 9.25
N TYR A 187 0.93 -7.81 9.26
CA TYR A 187 1.70 -7.49 8.06
C TYR A 187 2.35 -8.73 7.42
N VAL A 188 2.95 -9.61 8.23
CA VAL A 188 3.66 -10.80 7.70
C VAL A 188 2.76 -11.97 7.38
N SER A 189 1.47 -11.90 7.73
CA SER A 189 0.46 -12.90 7.40
C SER A 189 0.20 -13.01 5.90
N SER A 190 0.48 -11.96 5.13
CA SER A 190 0.04 -11.84 3.73
C SER A 190 1.20 -11.68 2.74
N VAL A 191 0.88 -11.61 1.45
CA VAL A 191 1.80 -11.33 0.33
C VAL A 191 1.14 -10.40 -0.68
N TYR A 192 1.93 -9.51 -1.28
CA TYR A 192 1.43 -8.57 -2.28
C TYR A 192 1.14 -9.29 -3.59
N ASN A 193 0.10 -8.83 -4.29
CA ASN A 193 -0.28 -9.28 -5.62
C ASN A 193 -0.98 -8.14 -6.36
N CYS A 194 -0.75 -7.99 -7.66
CA CYS A 194 -1.42 -6.99 -8.50
C CYS A 194 -2.29 -7.59 -9.60
N HIS A 195 -2.46 -8.91 -9.62
CA HIS A 195 -3.34 -9.60 -10.54
C HIS A 195 -4.71 -9.82 -9.94
N CYS A 196 -5.74 -9.72 -10.78
CA CYS A 196 -7.10 -10.13 -10.41
C CYS A 196 -7.25 -11.66 -10.54
N ASP A 197 -6.46 -12.41 -9.76
CA ASP A 197 -6.48 -13.88 -9.78
C ASP A 197 -7.66 -14.46 -8.99
N ASN A 198 -7.87 -15.78 -9.11
CA ASN A 198 -8.96 -16.47 -8.42
C ASN A 198 -8.92 -16.27 -6.90
N ALA A 199 -7.74 -16.17 -6.29
CA ALA A 199 -7.61 -15.95 -4.86
C ALA A 199 -8.13 -14.56 -4.46
N PHE A 200 -7.80 -13.53 -5.24
CA PHE A 200 -8.38 -12.20 -5.06
C PHE A 200 -9.89 -12.19 -5.27
N LEU A 201 -10.39 -12.81 -6.34
CA LEU A 201 -11.82 -12.84 -6.67
C LEU A 201 -12.66 -13.49 -5.57
N LEU A 202 -12.20 -14.63 -5.04
CA LEU A 202 -12.86 -15.32 -3.93
C LEU A 202 -12.97 -14.45 -2.67
N GLU A 203 -11.94 -13.66 -2.35
CA GLU A 203 -12.03 -12.74 -1.21
C GLU A 203 -12.86 -11.50 -1.53
N HIS A 204 -12.83 -11.01 -2.77
CA HIS A 204 -13.64 -9.88 -3.22
C HIS A 204 -15.13 -10.20 -3.16
N GLU A 205 -15.56 -11.40 -3.55
CA GLU A 205 -16.95 -11.84 -3.48
C GLU A 205 -17.53 -11.75 -2.06
N LYS A 206 -16.72 -12.07 -1.03
CA LYS A 206 -17.13 -12.04 0.38
C LYS A 206 -17.33 -10.64 0.95
N ILE A 207 -16.85 -9.60 0.26
CA ILE A 207 -17.03 -8.21 0.70
C ILE A 207 -18.51 -7.84 0.66
N ASP A 208 -19.00 -7.24 1.76
CA ASP A 208 -20.31 -6.61 1.80
C ASP A 208 -20.35 -5.39 0.87
N LYS A 209 -21.12 -5.52 -0.21
CA LYS A 209 -21.32 -4.50 -1.25
C LYS A 209 -22.67 -3.77 -1.09
N SER A 210 -23.41 -4.01 0.00
CA SER A 210 -24.74 -3.44 0.21
C SER A 210 -24.78 -1.91 0.27
N LYS A 211 -23.63 -1.28 0.54
CA LYS A 211 -23.47 0.18 0.56
C LYS A 211 -22.89 0.77 -0.72
N ALA A 212 -22.60 -0.05 -1.73
CA ALA A 212 -22.22 0.47 -3.04
C ALA A 212 -23.36 1.31 -3.63
N SER A 213 -23.02 2.42 -4.27
CA SER A 213 -24.03 3.27 -4.93
C SER A 213 -24.66 2.56 -6.13
N ALA A 214 -25.89 2.96 -6.49
CA ALA A 214 -26.58 2.45 -7.67
C ALA A 214 -25.71 2.59 -8.93
N ASP A 215 -25.08 3.74 -9.13
CA ASP A 215 -24.20 3.97 -10.28
C ASP A 215 -22.97 3.03 -10.31
N GLN A 216 -22.41 2.68 -9.14
CA GLN A 216 -21.32 1.71 -9.08
C GLN A 216 -21.80 0.32 -9.48
N ILE A 217 -23.00 -0.08 -9.02
CA ILE A 217 -23.59 -1.37 -9.37
C ILE A 217 -23.90 -1.43 -10.88
N GLU A 218 -24.43 -0.36 -11.45
CA GLU A 218 -24.76 -0.25 -12.88
C GLU A 218 -23.52 -0.39 -13.78
N HIS A 219 -22.40 0.23 -13.39
CA HIS A 219 -21.16 0.21 -14.18
C HIS A 219 -20.21 -0.93 -13.81
N CYS A 220 -20.55 -1.76 -12.82
CA CYS A 220 -19.71 -2.87 -12.41
C CYS A 220 -19.73 -3.97 -13.48
N SER A 221 -18.55 -4.30 -14.00
CA SER A 221 -18.37 -5.51 -14.79
C SER A 221 -18.47 -6.75 -13.90
N PRO A 222 -19.07 -7.86 -14.37
CA PRO A 222 -19.11 -9.12 -13.62
C PRO A 222 -17.72 -9.75 -13.47
N GLU A 223 -16.82 -9.48 -14.42
CA GLU A 223 -15.44 -9.97 -14.44
C GLU A 223 -14.46 -8.79 -14.47
N PRO A 224 -13.23 -8.94 -13.95
CA PRO A 224 -12.25 -7.88 -14.03
C PRO A 224 -11.95 -7.46 -15.47
N VAL A 225 -11.90 -6.14 -15.70
CA VAL A 225 -11.60 -5.53 -16.98
C VAL A 225 -10.21 -4.88 -16.96
N PRO A 226 -9.51 -4.80 -18.10
CA PRO A 226 -8.28 -4.03 -18.18
C PRO A 226 -8.53 -2.57 -17.79
N ASN A 227 -7.72 -2.06 -16.85
CA ASN A 227 -7.72 -0.65 -16.49
C ASN A 227 -7.14 0.15 -17.68
N THR A 228 -7.48 1.43 -17.80
CA THR A 228 -7.41 2.23 -19.05
C THR A 228 -6.15 2.07 -19.90
N ASP A 229 -4.98 1.88 -19.26
CA ASP A 229 -3.71 1.79 -19.96
C ASP A 229 -3.07 0.40 -19.99
N TYR A 230 -3.66 -0.66 -19.43
CA TYR A 230 -3.06 -2.00 -19.37
C TYR A 230 -3.73 -3.02 -20.31
N THR A 231 -2.96 -4.02 -20.74
CA THR A 231 -3.47 -5.12 -21.60
C THR A 231 -4.23 -6.20 -20.83
N LYS A 232 -4.16 -6.18 -19.49
CA LYS A 232 -4.84 -7.10 -18.58
C LYS A 232 -5.43 -6.33 -17.39
N PRO A 233 -6.44 -6.87 -16.70
CA PRO A 233 -6.91 -6.32 -15.42
C PRO A 233 -5.77 -6.30 -14.40
N ILE A 234 -5.51 -5.12 -13.84
CA ILE A 234 -4.48 -4.91 -12.82
C ILE A 234 -5.13 -4.23 -11.63
N ILE A 235 -4.73 -4.63 -10.43
CA ILE A 235 -5.23 -4.04 -9.19
C ILE A 235 -4.07 -3.44 -8.40
N CYS A 236 -4.34 -2.42 -7.59
CA CYS A 236 -3.37 -1.93 -6.62
C CYS A 236 -2.94 -3.07 -5.71
N GLU A 237 -1.63 -3.24 -5.54
CA GLU A 237 -1.02 -4.36 -4.84
C GLU A 237 -1.41 -4.46 -3.36
N HIS A 238 -1.79 -3.33 -2.76
CA HIS A 238 -2.30 -3.26 -1.40
C HIS A 238 -3.67 -3.89 -1.23
N VAL A 239 -4.51 -3.91 -2.27
CA VAL A 239 -5.89 -4.43 -2.13
C VAL A 239 -5.88 -5.95 -1.93
N PRO A 240 -5.23 -6.78 -2.77
CA PRO A 240 -5.11 -8.21 -2.49
C PRO A 240 -4.31 -8.51 -1.23
N PHE A 241 -3.29 -7.70 -0.91
CA PHE A 241 -2.53 -7.83 0.33
C PHE A 241 -3.43 -7.72 1.56
N HIS A 242 -4.26 -6.68 1.63
CA HIS A 242 -5.22 -6.47 2.70
C HIS A 242 -6.33 -7.52 2.69
N TYR A 243 -6.83 -7.96 1.54
CA TYR A 243 -7.87 -8.99 1.48
C TYR A 243 -7.37 -10.34 2.03
N LYS A 244 -6.13 -10.72 1.72
CA LYS A 244 -5.48 -11.91 2.29
C LYS A 244 -5.24 -11.80 3.80
N MET A 245 -4.94 -10.59 4.31
CA MET A 245 -4.89 -10.35 5.77
C MET A 245 -6.28 -10.57 6.41
N ARG A 246 -7.34 -10.03 5.79
CA ARG A 246 -8.73 -10.19 6.27
C ARG A 246 -9.15 -11.66 6.31
N ALA A 247 -8.78 -12.43 5.29
CA ALA A 247 -9.04 -13.88 5.24
C ALA A 247 -8.40 -14.65 6.41
N GLN A 248 -7.39 -14.07 7.08
CA GLN A 248 -6.72 -14.63 8.25
C GLN A 248 -7.22 -14.03 9.58
N GLY A 249 -8.26 -13.20 9.55
CA GLY A 249 -8.85 -12.57 10.73
C GLY A 249 -8.26 -11.21 11.09
N PHE A 250 -7.34 -10.66 10.29
CA PHE A 250 -6.83 -9.30 10.46
C PHE A 250 -7.64 -8.33 9.60
N ASP A 251 -8.68 -7.73 10.16
CA ASP A 251 -9.69 -6.98 9.40
C ASP A 251 -9.99 -5.57 9.90
N LYS A 252 -9.28 -5.11 10.94
CA LYS A 252 -9.47 -3.80 11.57
C LYS A 252 -8.54 -2.77 10.94
N PHE A 253 -8.92 -2.33 9.74
CA PHE A 253 -8.16 -1.35 8.97
C PHE A 253 -8.79 0.03 9.00
N PHE A 254 -7.95 1.05 9.14
CA PHE A 254 -8.40 2.43 9.26
C PHE A 254 -7.52 3.40 8.48
N VAL A 255 -8.11 4.45 7.91
CA VAL A 255 -7.39 5.67 7.52
C VAL A 255 -7.46 6.66 8.68
N ASP A 256 -6.31 7.12 9.19
CA ASP A 256 -6.25 8.24 10.14
C ASP A 256 -6.01 9.56 9.41
N THR A 257 -7.08 10.35 9.26
CA THR A 257 -7.04 11.65 8.57
C THR A 257 -6.30 12.75 9.34
N SER A 258 -5.82 12.48 10.57
CA SER A 258 -4.87 13.35 11.28
C SER A 258 -3.42 13.12 10.85
N TRP A 259 -3.10 11.91 10.36
CA TRP A 259 -1.78 11.54 9.87
C TRP A 259 -1.64 11.92 8.39
N ARG A 260 -1.46 13.21 8.16
CA ARG A 260 -1.37 13.79 6.82
C ARG A 260 0.07 13.99 6.39
N PHE A 261 0.34 13.72 5.12
CA PHE A 261 1.56 14.12 4.44
C PHE A 261 1.21 14.53 3.00
N ILE A 262 2.00 15.46 2.47
CA ILE A 262 1.80 16.02 1.14
C ILE A 262 2.85 15.39 0.24
N PHE A 263 2.40 14.79 -0.85
CA PHE A 263 3.31 14.30 -1.89
C PHE A 263 3.92 15.49 -2.62
N LYS A 264 5.21 15.42 -2.95
CA LYS A 264 5.81 16.34 -3.91
C LYS A 264 5.25 15.96 -5.28
N ASP A 265 4.23 16.70 -5.72
CA ASP A 265 3.77 16.66 -7.11
C ASP A 265 4.92 17.06 -8.06
#